data_AF-A0A954ZZS3-F1
#
_entry.id   AF-A0A954ZZS3-F1
#
_cell.length_a   1.000
_cell.length_b   1.000
_cell.length_c   1.000
_cell.angle_alpha   90.00
_cell.angle_beta   90.00
_cell.angle_gamma   90.00
#
_symmetry.space_group_name_H-M   'P 1'
#
loop_
_entity.id
_entity.type
_entity.pdbx_description
1 polymer ?
#
loop_
_entity_poly.entity_id
_entity_poly.type
_entity_poly.pdbx_seq_one_letter_code
_entity_poly.pdbx_strand_id
1 'polypeptide(L)'
;MNHRHTTLVLLGLLSMALLPAIAGAQAVQVEDDGSITMKPVELPAVREILDKAVDMYGGRDAVAAIKTLRMVCSADVNGQTFRIESLWSRTRGTKEIWQTPSGGWSTSSNGVTHWTQNQNGFALQDMPQDTQAQLLVSVLQPYDWLNNAMGTVSVIGYSVFADRLCYEIRELDNPITENISHYYDKETSLYRGSQLRSPGGTQQNVVFGNWQSTDGVLMFRSMQLQDTLNPDSVVVMNISSIEINTLDDAAFKMPEEVAKLRDEKRSNEIEVISNNNLPSADDVYTRAMEAMGGTSKIRRIESISLTATTKSMNGDVVREHKWARFGGRHTKGTTKQDMREFGTDGKSPWAKIGDQYVLLDPVQPSALLTQSEMYIDMIDPAVSIASENASGVVDALVRFEGRPCYRVVAMYQSSFSQDLFFDQETHLLVGAQQVARRKRETQVFKDWKEVDGILMFHTIELHDPTSPLGTMVTHLSDVHFNSLTKDDFALPDEVKALSAEPAEPDTTSETSESESK
;
A
#
# COMPACT_ATOMS: atom_id res chain seq x y z
N MET A 1 38.58 -27.37 -33.96
CA MET A 1 37.42 -27.79 -34.78
C MET A 1 36.24 -26.93 -34.33
N ASN A 2 36.02 -25.72 -34.84
CA ASN A 2 35.60 -25.31 -36.20
C ASN A 2 34.36 -26.05 -36.72
N HIS A 3 33.17 -25.45 -36.56
CA HIS A 3 32.38 -24.76 -37.61
C HIS A 3 31.15 -24.10 -36.92
N ARG A 4 31.01 -22.75 -36.88
CA ARG A 4 30.55 -21.78 -37.91
C ARG A 4 29.04 -21.87 -38.21
N HIS A 5 28.27 -20.87 -37.73
CA HIS A 5 27.61 -19.75 -38.48
C HIS A 5 26.18 -20.10 -38.96
N THR A 6 25.14 -19.31 -38.67
CA THR A 6 24.60 -18.17 -39.48
C THR A 6 23.40 -17.59 -38.65
N THR A 7 23.23 -16.32 -38.24
CA THR A 7 23.09 -14.98 -38.87
C THR A 7 21.66 -14.62 -39.38
N LEU A 8 20.96 -13.74 -38.62
CA LEU A 8 20.12 -12.55 -38.94
C LEU A 8 18.75 -12.59 -39.71
N VAL A 9 17.79 -11.79 -39.17
CA VAL A 9 16.86 -10.77 -39.81
C VAL A 9 15.33 -11.02 -39.95
N LEU A 10 14.57 -10.19 -39.20
CA LEU A 10 13.32 -9.40 -39.44
C LEU A 10 11.93 -9.97 -39.88
N LEU A 11 10.92 -9.42 -39.17
CA LEU A 11 9.58 -8.87 -39.58
C LEU A 11 8.33 -9.76 -39.78
N GLY A 12 7.22 -9.30 -39.15
CA GLY A 12 5.81 -9.49 -39.57
C GLY A 12 4.94 -10.29 -38.58
N LEU A 13 4.15 -9.68 -37.69
CA LEU A 13 2.76 -9.17 -37.84
C LEU A 13 1.65 -10.26 -37.88
N LEU A 14 0.69 -10.10 -36.95
CA LEU A 14 -0.65 -10.69 -36.82
C LEU A 14 -0.74 -12.21 -36.64
N SER A 15 -1.62 -12.82 -35.85
CA SER A 15 -2.63 -12.41 -34.85
C SER A 15 -3.28 -13.73 -34.43
N MET A 16 -3.35 -14.07 -33.15
CA MET A 16 -4.46 -14.86 -32.60
C MET A 16 -4.67 -14.48 -31.13
N ALA A 17 -5.60 -13.53 -30.96
CA ALA A 17 -6.49 -13.33 -29.83
C ALA A 17 -5.95 -13.59 -28.41
N LEU A 18 -5.35 -12.57 -27.80
CA LEU A 18 -5.75 -12.24 -26.42
C LEU A 18 -7.16 -11.66 -26.52
N LEU A 19 -8.16 -12.45 -26.12
CA LEU A 19 -9.41 -11.87 -25.63
C LEU A 19 -9.03 -11.04 -24.39
N PRO A 20 -9.38 -9.75 -24.28
CA PRO A 20 -9.54 -9.18 -22.96
C PRO A 20 -10.54 -10.07 -22.22
N ALA A 21 -10.20 -10.50 -21.01
CA ALA A 21 -11.19 -11.10 -20.14
C ALA A 21 -12.32 -10.07 -20.00
N ILE A 22 -13.44 -10.32 -20.68
CA ILE A 22 -14.65 -9.53 -20.50
C ILE A 22 -15.06 -9.81 -19.05
N ALA A 23 -14.69 -8.89 -18.16
CA ALA A 23 -15.10 -8.89 -16.77
C ALA A 23 -16.60 -8.57 -16.75
N GLY A 24 -17.40 -9.62 -16.86
CA GLY A 24 -18.84 -9.59 -16.78
C GLY A 24 -19.30 -11.02 -16.66
N ALA A 25 -19.58 -11.47 -15.44
CA ALA A 25 -20.26 -12.74 -15.27
C ALA A 25 -21.60 -12.63 -16.00
N GLN A 26 -21.81 -13.46 -17.03
CA GLN A 26 -23.10 -13.54 -17.74
C GLN A 26 -23.84 -14.76 -17.22
N ALA A 27 -25.05 -14.56 -16.72
CA ALA A 27 -25.94 -15.66 -16.38
C ALA A 27 -26.67 -16.09 -17.66
N VAL A 28 -26.63 -17.39 -17.94
CA VAL A 28 -27.45 -17.99 -18.99
C VAL A 28 -28.87 -18.16 -18.42
N GLN A 29 -29.81 -17.34 -18.87
CA GLN A 29 -31.24 -17.57 -18.65
C GLN A 29 -31.82 -18.29 -19.87
N VAL A 30 -32.55 -19.36 -19.63
CA VAL A 30 -33.40 -20.00 -20.63
C VAL A 30 -34.80 -19.45 -20.40
N GLU A 31 -35.30 -18.68 -21.35
CA GLU A 31 -36.65 -18.11 -21.32
C GLU A 31 -37.69 -19.20 -21.59
N ASP A 32 -38.95 -18.97 -21.23
CA ASP A 32 -40.05 -19.96 -21.37
C ASP A 32 -40.30 -20.40 -22.82
N ASP A 33 -39.86 -19.61 -23.81
CA ASP A 33 -39.91 -19.94 -25.25
C ASP A 33 -38.71 -20.77 -25.73
N GLY A 34 -37.80 -21.13 -24.83
CA GLY A 34 -36.57 -21.86 -25.11
C GLY A 34 -35.43 -21.00 -25.67
N SER A 35 -35.61 -19.68 -25.76
CA SER A 35 -34.52 -18.77 -26.11
C SER A 35 -33.52 -18.64 -24.96
N ILE A 36 -32.25 -18.43 -25.31
CA ILE A 36 -31.18 -18.22 -24.33
C ILE A 36 -30.82 -16.75 -24.34
N THR A 37 -31.08 -16.05 -23.24
CA THR A 37 -30.64 -14.68 -23.01
C THR A 37 -29.47 -14.68 -22.03
N MET A 38 -28.41 -13.95 -22.39
CA MET A 38 -27.30 -13.67 -21.48
C MET A 38 -27.58 -12.34 -20.81
N LYS A 39 -28.05 -12.37 -19.56
CA LYS A 39 -28.20 -11.14 -18.78
C LYS A 39 -26.90 -10.87 -18.02
N PRO A 40 -26.41 -9.61 -18.00
CA PRO A 40 -25.37 -9.21 -17.07
C PRO A 40 -25.79 -9.62 -15.67
N VAL A 41 -24.92 -10.33 -14.96
CA VAL A 41 -25.12 -10.52 -13.53
C VAL A 41 -24.82 -9.19 -12.87
N GLU A 42 -25.85 -8.56 -12.29
CA GLU A 42 -25.64 -7.44 -11.38
C GLU A 42 -24.82 -7.94 -10.18
N LEU A 43 -23.58 -7.47 -10.09
CA LEU A 43 -22.68 -7.77 -8.98
C LEU A 43 -22.83 -6.64 -7.95
N PRO A 44 -22.90 -6.96 -6.64
CA PRO A 44 -22.98 -5.93 -5.62
C PRO A 44 -21.69 -5.11 -5.59
N ALA A 45 -21.78 -3.87 -5.14
CA ALA A 45 -20.59 -3.06 -4.90
C ALA A 45 -19.71 -3.71 -3.83
N VAL A 46 -18.39 -3.62 -3.96
CA VAL A 46 -17.44 -4.15 -2.96
C VAL A 46 -17.80 -3.67 -1.55
N ARG A 47 -18.17 -2.40 -1.41
CA ARG A 47 -18.58 -1.79 -0.14
C ARG A 47 -19.75 -2.51 0.52
N GLU A 48 -20.75 -2.93 -0.25
CA GLU A 48 -21.92 -3.62 0.28
C GLU A 48 -21.54 -4.98 0.88
N ILE A 49 -20.68 -5.73 0.17
CA ILE A 49 -20.16 -7.01 0.67
C ILE A 49 -19.42 -6.80 1.99
N LEU A 50 -18.59 -5.76 2.08
CA LEU A 50 -17.76 -5.49 3.25
C LEU A 50 -18.52 -4.96 4.45
N ASP A 51 -19.48 -4.05 4.25
CA ASP A 51 -20.34 -3.58 5.33
C ASP A 51 -21.14 -4.76 5.91
N LYS A 52 -21.69 -5.64 5.05
CA LYS A 52 -22.35 -6.87 5.51
C LYS A 52 -21.39 -7.84 6.22
N ALA A 53 -20.16 -7.99 5.75
CA ALA A 53 -19.13 -8.80 6.42
C ALA A 53 -18.83 -8.27 7.83
N VAL A 54 -18.69 -6.95 7.98
CA VAL A 54 -18.45 -6.30 9.29
C VAL A 54 -19.60 -6.50 10.24
N ASP A 55 -20.84 -6.35 9.77
CA ASP A 55 -22.02 -6.62 10.60
C ASP A 55 -22.00 -8.06 11.10
N MET A 56 -21.64 -9.02 10.23
CA MET A 56 -21.49 -10.42 10.61
C MET A 56 -20.34 -10.67 11.60
N TYR A 57 -19.28 -9.86 11.58
CA TYR A 57 -18.21 -9.91 12.58
C TYR A 57 -18.61 -9.38 13.95
N GLY A 58 -19.78 -8.77 14.11
CA GLY A 58 -20.22 -8.14 15.36
C GLY A 58 -20.40 -6.63 15.26
N GLY A 59 -20.27 -6.06 14.05
CA GLY A 59 -20.44 -4.64 13.77
C GLY A 59 -19.15 -3.83 13.88
N ARG A 60 -19.17 -2.66 13.25
CA ARG A 60 -18.01 -1.76 13.10
C ARG A 60 -17.41 -1.36 14.44
N ASP A 61 -18.24 -1.03 15.43
CA ASP A 61 -17.79 -0.58 16.75
C ASP A 61 -17.07 -1.70 17.52
N ALA A 62 -17.58 -2.93 17.44
CA ALA A 62 -16.96 -4.08 18.11
C ALA A 62 -15.58 -4.40 17.51
N VAL A 63 -15.48 -4.40 16.18
CA VAL A 63 -14.20 -4.59 15.46
C VAL A 63 -13.22 -3.45 15.75
N ALA A 64 -13.69 -2.20 15.76
CA ALA A 64 -12.87 -1.03 16.06
C ALA A 64 -12.38 -1.03 17.52
N ALA A 65 -13.14 -1.60 18.46
CA ALA A 65 -12.78 -1.70 19.87
C ALA A 65 -11.64 -2.69 20.16
N ILE A 66 -11.25 -3.53 19.19
CA ILE A 66 -10.12 -4.45 19.35
C ILE A 66 -8.80 -3.67 19.30
N LYS A 67 -8.14 -3.56 20.45
CA LYS A 67 -6.82 -2.93 20.61
C LYS A 67 -5.72 -3.98 20.62
N THR A 68 -5.93 -5.12 21.28
CA THR A 68 -4.97 -6.21 21.35
C THR A 68 -5.64 -7.58 21.16
N LEU A 69 -4.88 -8.53 20.65
CA LEU A 69 -5.29 -9.93 20.45
C LEU A 69 -4.19 -10.87 20.92
N ARG A 70 -4.60 -11.93 21.64
CA ARG A 70 -3.77 -13.10 21.89
C ARG A 70 -4.44 -14.32 21.31
N MET A 71 -3.73 -15.05 20.46
CA MET A 71 -4.20 -16.28 19.84
C MET A 71 -3.23 -17.40 20.14
N VAL A 72 -3.76 -18.56 20.53
CA VAL A 72 -2.98 -19.79 20.67
C VAL A 72 -3.53 -20.77 19.65
N CYS A 73 -2.64 -21.27 18.79
CA CYS A 73 -2.99 -22.23 17.76
C CYS A 73 -2.01 -23.40 17.69
N SER A 74 -2.47 -24.49 17.08
CA SER A 74 -1.64 -25.59 16.64
C SER A 74 -1.62 -25.63 15.12
N ALA A 75 -0.45 -25.74 14.51
CA ALA A 75 -0.31 -25.92 13.07
C ALA A 75 0.35 -27.26 12.77
N ASP A 76 -0.22 -28.04 11.87
CA ASP A 76 0.41 -29.27 11.37
C ASP A 76 1.08 -28.97 10.03
N VAL A 77 2.41 -29.09 9.99
CA VAL A 77 3.22 -28.88 8.78
C VAL A 77 4.05 -30.14 8.54
N ASN A 78 3.79 -30.84 7.43
CA ASN A 78 4.53 -32.05 7.03
C ASN A 78 4.61 -33.12 8.14
N GLY A 79 3.52 -33.33 8.88
CA GLY A 79 3.45 -34.32 9.97
C GLY A 79 4.08 -33.89 11.29
N GLN A 80 4.58 -32.65 11.39
CA GLN A 80 5.04 -32.05 12.63
C GLN A 80 4.01 -31.03 13.14
N THR A 81 3.59 -31.17 14.40
CA THR A 81 2.72 -30.20 15.06
C THR A 81 3.56 -29.10 15.72
N PHE A 82 3.20 -27.86 15.42
CA PHE A 82 3.76 -26.64 16.00
C PHE A 82 2.71 -26.04 16.93
N ARG A 83 3.11 -25.60 18.13
CA ARG A 83 2.29 -24.67 18.91
C ARG A 83 2.73 -23.26 18.59
N ILE A 84 1.80 -22.42 18.18
CA ILE A 84 2.04 -21.03 17.83
C ILE A 84 1.23 -20.17 18.80
N GLU A 85 1.86 -19.13 19.32
CA GLU A 85 1.19 -18.10 20.10
C GLU A 85 1.43 -16.75 19.46
N SER A 86 0.36 -16.14 18.95
CA SER A 86 0.37 -14.85 18.26
C SER A 86 -0.19 -13.78 19.19
N LEU A 87 0.57 -12.71 19.35
CA LEU A 87 0.23 -11.51 20.10
C LEU A 87 0.22 -10.36 19.10
N TRP A 88 -0.86 -9.59 19.08
CA TRP A 88 -1.00 -8.44 18.21
C TRP A 88 -1.54 -7.24 18.98
N SER A 89 -1.04 -6.07 18.61
CA SER A 89 -1.55 -4.79 19.08
C SER A 89 -1.70 -3.83 17.92
N ARG A 90 -2.83 -3.14 17.88
CA ARG A 90 -3.13 -2.12 16.87
C ARG A 90 -2.07 -1.01 16.84
N THR A 91 -1.43 -0.72 17.97
CA THR A 91 -0.51 0.42 18.11
C THR A 91 0.88 0.06 18.62
N ARG A 92 1.11 -1.17 19.10
CA ARG A 92 2.35 -1.56 19.80
C ARG A 92 3.16 -2.66 19.11
N GLY A 93 2.68 -3.21 18.01
CA GLY A 93 3.40 -4.22 17.23
C GLY A 93 2.86 -5.65 17.37
N THR A 94 3.72 -6.63 17.15
CA THR A 94 3.35 -8.05 17.03
C THR A 94 4.38 -8.94 17.70
N LYS A 95 3.98 -10.09 18.25
CA LYS A 95 4.91 -11.12 18.72
C LYS A 95 4.35 -12.50 18.42
N GLU A 96 5.14 -13.33 17.77
CA GLU A 96 4.75 -14.68 17.42
C GLU A 96 5.76 -15.66 18.00
N ILE A 97 5.29 -16.60 18.82
CA ILE A 97 6.12 -17.59 19.50
C ILE A 97 5.80 -18.95 18.89
N TRP A 98 6.81 -19.57 18.30
CA TRP A 98 6.74 -20.89 17.70
C TRP A 98 7.42 -21.90 18.61
N GLN A 99 6.71 -23.00 18.89
CA GLN A 99 7.21 -24.08 19.73
C GLN A 99 7.12 -25.40 18.97
N THR A 100 8.25 -26.10 18.91
CA THR A 100 8.40 -27.44 18.36
C THR A 100 8.96 -28.38 19.41
N PRO A 101 8.87 -29.71 19.23
CA PRO A 101 9.55 -30.67 20.11
C PRO A 101 11.07 -30.44 20.22
N SER A 102 11.71 -29.90 19.18
CA SER A 102 13.17 -29.62 19.12
C SER A 102 13.57 -28.25 19.69
N GLY A 103 12.62 -27.41 20.06
CA GLY A 103 12.88 -26.05 20.54
C GLY A 103 11.89 -25.03 19.99
N GLY A 104 12.10 -23.76 20.33
CA GLY A 104 11.25 -22.68 19.86
C GLY A 104 12.02 -21.49 19.34
N TRP A 105 11.31 -20.65 18.61
CA TRP A 105 11.78 -19.33 18.22
C TRP A 105 10.63 -18.34 18.36
N SER A 106 10.93 -17.05 18.34
CA SER A 106 9.90 -16.03 18.20
C SER A 106 10.33 -14.97 17.20
N THR A 107 9.33 -14.38 16.54
CA THR A 107 9.45 -13.11 15.82
C THR A 107 8.72 -12.06 16.66
N SER A 108 9.21 -10.84 16.67
CA SER A 108 8.61 -9.77 17.47
C SER A 108 8.85 -8.41 16.84
N SER A 109 7.96 -7.48 17.13
CA SER A 109 7.98 -6.10 16.68
C SER A 109 7.35 -5.22 17.76
N ASN A 110 7.94 -4.06 17.99
CA ASN A 110 7.31 -3.00 18.79
C ASN A 110 6.63 -1.94 17.91
N GLY A 111 6.37 -2.26 16.64
CA GLY A 111 5.90 -1.34 15.61
C GLY A 111 7.01 -0.61 14.85
N VAL A 112 8.25 -0.65 15.36
CA VAL A 112 9.40 0.08 14.78
C VAL A 112 10.55 -0.87 14.51
N THR A 113 11.05 -1.52 15.55
CA THR A 113 12.13 -2.50 15.50
C THR A 113 11.53 -3.90 15.37
N HIS A 114 12.09 -4.71 14.48
CA HIS A 114 11.75 -6.11 14.32
C HIS A 114 12.92 -6.98 14.76
N TRP A 115 12.63 -8.07 15.46
CA TRP A 115 13.64 -9.01 15.91
C TRP A 115 13.16 -10.44 15.94
N THR A 116 14.11 -11.35 15.89
CA THR A 116 13.92 -12.77 16.14
C THR A 116 14.66 -13.18 17.39
N GLN A 117 14.10 -14.13 18.13
CA GLN A 117 14.76 -14.81 19.23
C GLN A 117 14.77 -16.32 18.95
N ASN A 118 15.94 -16.95 19.03
CA ASN A 118 16.06 -18.41 18.98
C ASN A 118 17.11 -18.87 20.01
N GLN A 119 17.54 -20.13 19.95
CA GLN A 119 18.54 -20.70 20.87
C GLN A 119 19.91 -19.99 20.80
N ASN A 120 20.22 -19.30 19.70
CA ASN A 120 21.46 -18.55 19.51
C ASN A 120 21.36 -17.09 20.01
N GLY A 121 20.22 -16.69 20.58
CA GLY A 121 19.98 -15.34 21.08
C GLY A 121 19.10 -14.51 20.15
N PHE A 122 19.33 -13.20 20.17
CA PHE A 122 18.55 -12.23 19.41
C PHE A 122 19.24 -11.85 18.11
N ALA A 123 18.43 -11.60 17.08
CA ALA A 123 18.89 -10.99 15.84
C ALA A 123 17.88 -9.93 15.40
N LEU A 124 18.37 -8.78 14.94
CA LEU A 124 17.53 -7.80 14.27
C LEU A 124 17.06 -8.38 12.94
N GLN A 125 15.80 -8.10 12.63
CA GLN A 125 15.27 -8.31 11.32
C GLN A 125 15.22 -6.95 10.63
N ASP A 126 15.75 -6.87 9.42
CA ASP A 126 15.62 -5.67 8.58
C ASP A 126 14.16 -5.38 8.20
N MET A 127 13.28 -6.34 8.46
CA MET A 127 11.88 -6.34 8.08
C MET A 127 11.06 -7.30 8.92
N PRO A 128 9.76 -7.04 9.11
CA PRO A 128 8.85 -8.16 9.25
C PRO A 128 9.00 -9.01 7.99
N GLN A 129 9.51 -10.25 8.10
CA GLN A 129 8.93 -11.28 7.24
C GLN A 129 7.43 -11.16 7.46
N ASP A 130 6.60 -11.15 6.41
CA ASP A 130 5.14 -11.19 6.55
C ASP A 130 4.83 -12.26 7.58
N THR A 131 4.64 -11.82 8.83
CA THR A 131 4.64 -12.78 9.93
C THR A 131 3.34 -13.52 9.73
N GLN A 132 3.29 -14.82 10.00
CA GLN A 132 2.00 -15.48 9.96
C GLN A 132 1.04 -14.84 10.98
N ALA A 133 1.55 -14.11 11.98
CA ALA A 133 0.78 -13.16 12.78
C ALA A 133 0.02 -12.09 11.96
N GLN A 134 0.59 -11.52 10.89
CA GLN A 134 -0.18 -10.67 9.97
C GLN A 134 -1.26 -11.47 9.23
N LEU A 135 -1.00 -12.70 8.78
CA LEU A 135 -2.02 -13.59 8.18
C LEU A 135 -3.10 -14.05 9.18
N LEU A 136 -2.77 -14.18 10.47
CA LEU A 136 -3.73 -14.55 11.51
C LEU A 136 -4.59 -13.36 11.93
N VAL A 137 -4.03 -12.15 11.86
CA VAL A 137 -4.75 -10.89 12.07
C VAL A 137 -5.40 -10.41 10.77
N SER A 138 -5.11 -11.03 9.62
CA SER A 138 -5.71 -10.72 8.32
C SER A 138 -7.16 -11.16 8.18
N VAL A 139 -7.88 -11.34 9.29
CA VAL A 139 -9.34 -11.33 9.33
C VAL A 139 -9.89 -10.01 9.86
N LEU A 140 -9.11 -9.27 10.65
CA LEU A 140 -9.36 -7.85 10.91
C LEU A 140 -8.88 -6.96 9.76
N GLN A 141 -7.76 -7.35 9.12
CA GLN A 141 -7.19 -6.54 8.05
C GLN A 141 -7.91 -6.52 6.70
N PRO A 142 -8.73 -7.49 6.23
CA PRO A 142 -9.41 -7.36 4.94
C PRO A 142 -10.33 -6.16 4.96
N TYR A 143 -10.87 -5.82 6.13
CA TYR A 143 -11.64 -4.61 6.31
C TYR A 143 -10.79 -3.35 6.18
N ASP A 144 -9.70 -3.22 6.93
CA ASP A 144 -8.83 -2.03 6.87
C ASP A 144 -8.10 -1.93 5.52
N TRP A 145 -7.60 -3.05 5.00
CA TRP A 145 -6.95 -3.15 3.69
C TRP A 145 -7.93 -2.85 2.56
N LEU A 146 -9.12 -3.48 2.51
CA LEU A 146 -10.09 -3.17 1.45
C LEU A 146 -10.66 -1.77 1.60
N ASN A 147 -10.81 -1.23 2.81
CA ASN A 147 -11.18 0.17 3.00
C ASN A 147 -10.12 1.11 2.41
N ASN A 148 -8.83 0.81 2.63
CA ASN A 148 -7.72 1.59 2.09
C ASN A 148 -7.52 1.35 0.58
N ALA A 149 -7.91 0.18 0.08
CA ALA A 149 -7.90 -0.20 -1.33
C ALA A 149 -9.24 0.11 -2.02
N MET A 150 -10.18 0.79 -1.35
CA MET A 150 -11.43 1.20 -1.98
C MET A 150 -11.08 2.04 -3.20
N GLY A 151 -11.51 1.57 -4.38
CA GLY A 151 -11.27 2.20 -5.67
C GLY A 151 -10.12 1.65 -6.49
N THR A 152 -9.37 0.73 -5.91
CA THR A 152 -8.53 -0.18 -6.68
C THR A 152 -9.07 -1.60 -6.65
N VAL A 153 -10.23 -1.88 -6.03
CA VAL A 153 -10.81 -3.23 -5.96
C VAL A 153 -12.18 -3.32 -6.61
N SER A 154 -12.49 -4.47 -7.20
CA SER A 154 -13.78 -4.75 -7.84
C SER A 154 -14.24 -6.18 -7.60
N VAL A 155 -15.56 -6.37 -7.54
CA VAL A 155 -16.18 -7.70 -7.61
C VAL A 155 -16.11 -8.15 -9.05
N ILE A 156 -15.31 -9.16 -9.33
CA ILE A 156 -15.10 -9.64 -10.71
C ILE A 156 -16.09 -10.74 -11.10
N GLY A 157 -16.79 -11.33 -10.12
CA GLY A 157 -17.82 -12.33 -10.38
C GLY A 157 -18.11 -13.24 -9.19
N TYR A 158 -18.70 -14.39 -9.50
CA TYR A 158 -18.88 -15.48 -8.55
C TYR A 158 -17.90 -16.60 -8.85
N SER A 159 -17.33 -17.18 -7.79
CA SER A 159 -16.44 -18.33 -7.88
C SER A 159 -16.75 -19.31 -6.76
N VAL A 160 -16.64 -20.61 -7.06
CA VAL A 160 -16.69 -21.64 -6.02
C VAL A 160 -15.33 -21.68 -5.35
N PHE A 161 -15.28 -21.36 -4.06
CA PHE A 161 -14.07 -21.37 -3.25
C PHE A 161 -14.35 -22.07 -1.92
N ALA A 162 -13.54 -23.10 -1.60
CA ALA A 162 -13.72 -23.97 -0.43
C ALA A 162 -15.17 -24.48 -0.30
N ASP A 163 -15.67 -25.08 -1.39
CA ASP A 163 -17.00 -25.69 -1.55
C ASP A 163 -18.19 -24.74 -1.33
N ARG A 164 -17.95 -23.43 -1.42
CA ARG A 164 -18.97 -22.38 -1.26
C ARG A 164 -18.96 -21.46 -2.46
N LEU A 165 -20.15 -21.05 -2.90
CA LEU A 165 -20.28 -19.97 -3.88
C LEU A 165 -19.90 -18.66 -3.19
N CYS A 166 -18.89 -17.98 -3.72
CA CYS A 166 -18.34 -16.75 -3.15
C CYS A 166 -18.39 -15.61 -4.17
N TYR A 167 -18.48 -14.37 -3.68
CA TYR A 167 -18.01 -13.21 -4.41
C TYR A 167 -16.49 -13.27 -4.52
N GLU A 168 -15.97 -13.08 -5.73
CA GLU A 168 -14.53 -12.93 -5.96
C GLU A 168 -14.21 -11.44 -6.15
N ILE A 169 -13.34 -10.93 -5.28
CA ILE A 169 -12.89 -9.53 -5.26
C ILE A 169 -11.41 -9.50 -5.62
N ARG A 170 -11.01 -8.62 -6.54
CA ARG A 170 -9.60 -8.41 -6.94
C ARG A 170 -9.22 -6.95 -6.94
N GLU A 171 -7.93 -6.68 -6.73
CA GLU A 171 -7.34 -5.37 -6.99
C GLU A 171 -7.06 -5.22 -8.50
N LEU A 172 -7.56 -4.14 -9.09
CA LEU A 172 -7.32 -3.66 -10.43
C LEU A 172 -6.06 -2.76 -10.42
N ASP A 173 -5.23 -2.88 -11.47
CA ASP A 173 -4.11 -1.97 -11.77
C ASP A 173 -2.90 -2.00 -10.82
N ASN A 174 -2.77 -3.03 -9.99
CA ASN A 174 -1.58 -3.22 -9.17
C ASN A 174 -0.81 -4.47 -9.64
N PRO A 175 0.26 -4.34 -10.44
CA PRO A 175 0.95 -5.49 -11.04
C PRO A 175 1.60 -6.43 -10.00
N ILE A 176 1.64 -6.01 -8.72
CA ILE A 176 2.12 -6.83 -7.61
C ILE A 176 0.96 -7.61 -6.96
N THR A 177 -0.23 -7.00 -6.80
CA THR A 177 -1.40 -7.59 -6.12
C THR A 177 -2.54 -8.03 -7.05
N GLU A 178 -2.46 -7.77 -8.36
CA GLU A 178 -3.33 -8.34 -9.42
C GLU A 178 -3.43 -9.88 -9.35
N ASN A 179 -2.48 -10.46 -8.62
CA ASN A 179 -2.34 -11.86 -8.35
C ASN A 179 -3.13 -12.36 -7.14
N ILE A 180 -3.87 -11.52 -6.42
CA ILE A 180 -4.63 -11.93 -5.23
C ILE A 180 -6.13 -11.81 -5.48
N SER A 181 -6.83 -12.94 -5.37
CA SER A 181 -8.28 -12.99 -5.28
C SER A 181 -8.71 -13.14 -3.83
N HIS A 182 -9.71 -12.37 -3.42
CA HIS A 182 -10.36 -12.46 -2.11
C HIS A 182 -11.76 -13.03 -2.28
N TYR A 183 -12.12 -14.01 -1.46
CA TYR A 183 -13.38 -14.72 -1.56
C TYR A 183 -14.26 -14.44 -0.34
N TYR A 184 -15.46 -13.94 -0.60
CA TYR A 184 -16.48 -13.69 0.42
C TYR A 184 -17.68 -14.58 0.14
N ASP A 185 -18.14 -15.34 1.13
CA ASP A 185 -19.27 -16.24 0.96
C ASP A 185 -20.52 -15.49 0.47
N LYS A 186 -21.22 -16.00 -0.54
CA LYS A 186 -22.32 -15.26 -1.17
C LYS A 186 -23.50 -15.01 -0.21
N GLU A 187 -23.79 -15.98 0.65
CA GLU A 187 -24.95 -15.95 1.55
C GLU A 187 -24.66 -15.09 2.77
N THR A 188 -23.52 -15.33 3.40
CA THR A 188 -23.14 -14.71 4.69
C THR A 188 -22.26 -13.48 4.54
N SER A 189 -21.63 -13.27 3.38
CA SER A 189 -20.58 -12.28 3.17
C SER A 189 -19.39 -12.42 4.14
N LEU A 190 -19.23 -13.56 4.82
CA LEU A 190 -18.04 -13.82 5.62
C LEU A 190 -16.83 -14.06 4.72
N TYR A 191 -15.67 -13.53 5.12
CA TYR A 191 -14.43 -13.76 4.37
C TYR A 191 -14.05 -15.24 4.43
N ARG A 192 -14.04 -15.92 3.28
CA ARG A 192 -13.71 -17.35 3.18
C ARG A 192 -12.21 -17.58 3.00
N GLY A 193 -11.51 -16.60 2.45
CA GLY A 193 -10.07 -16.68 2.26
C GLY A 193 -9.59 -16.00 0.99
N SER A 194 -8.37 -16.34 0.57
CA SER A 194 -7.75 -15.76 -0.61
C SER A 194 -7.01 -16.79 -1.46
N GLN A 195 -6.78 -16.44 -2.72
CA GLN A 195 -5.90 -17.15 -3.62
C GLN A 195 -4.83 -16.19 -4.12
N LEU A 196 -3.56 -16.49 -3.84
CA LEU A 196 -2.41 -15.78 -4.38
C LEU A 196 -1.85 -16.57 -5.56
N ARG A 197 -1.65 -15.93 -6.71
CA ARG A 197 -1.00 -16.50 -7.90
C ARG A 197 0.37 -15.88 -8.10
N SER A 198 1.44 -16.61 -7.84
CA SER A 198 2.79 -16.11 -8.12
C SER A 198 3.02 -15.95 -9.64
N PRO A 199 3.91 -15.04 -10.08
CA PRO A 199 4.31 -14.94 -11.49
C PRO A 199 4.86 -16.26 -12.08
N GLY A 200 5.33 -17.18 -11.23
CA GLY A 200 5.79 -18.51 -11.62
C GLY A 200 4.68 -19.56 -11.79
N GLY A 201 3.40 -19.17 -11.66
CA GLY A 201 2.24 -20.06 -11.79
C GLY A 201 1.88 -20.84 -10.53
N THR A 202 2.62 -20.70 -9.43
CA THR A 202 2.25 -21.26 -8.13
C THR A 202 0.99 -20.55 -7.63
N GLN A 203 -0.05 -21.30 -7.26
CA GLN A 203 -1.18 -20.73 -6.54
C GLN A 203 -1.17 -21.21 -5.10
N GLN A 204 -1.37 -20.28 -4.18
CA GLN A 204 -1.52 -20.55 -2.76
C GLN A 204 -2.95 -20.17 -2.35
N ASN A 205 -3.69 -21.13 -1.80
CA ASN A 205 -5.01 -20.91 -1.25
C ASN A 205 -4.90 -20.78 0.27
N VAL A 206 -5.54 -19.75 0.83
CA VAL A 206 -5.77 -19.59 2.27
C VAL A 206 -7.27 -19.75 2.49
N VAL A 207 -7.71 -20.66 3.36
CA VAL A 207 -9.13 -20.90 3.66
C VAL A 207 -9.38 -20.75 5.15
N PHE A 208 -10.38 -19.95 5.52
CA PHE A 208 -10.80 -19.72 6.90
C PHE A 208 -12.10 -20.46 7.23
N GLY A 209 -12.19 -21.01 8.44
CA GLY A 209 -13.34 -21.80 8.88
C GLY A 209 -13.56 -21.82 10.39
N ASN A 210 -14.58 -22.57 10.78
CA ASN A 210 -14.99 -22.75 12.19
C ASN A 210 -15.16 -21.40 12.92
N TRP A 211 -16.02 -20.54 12.39
CA TRP A 211 -16.28 -19.21 12.93
C TRP A 211 -17.02 -19.28 14.26
N GLN A 212 -16.51 -18.59 15.28
CA GLN A 212 -17.06 -18.57 16.64
C GLN A 212 -16.96 -17.18 17.24
N SER A 213 -17.95 -16.80 18.06
CA SER A 213 -17.95 -15.52 18.76
C SER A 213 -16.95 -15.53 19.92
N THR A 214 -16.18 -14.45 20.05
CA THR A 214 -15.24 -14.17 21.15
C THR A 214 -15.45 -12.72 21.57
N ASP A 215 -15.91 -12.49 22.80
CA ASP A 215 -16.23 -11.16 23.34
C ASP A 215 -17.08 -10.28 22.41
N GLY A 216 -18.08 -10.90 21.76
CA GLY A 216 -19.00 -10.21 20.84
C GLY A 216 -18.49 -10.08 19.40
N VAL A 217 -17.28 -10.55 19.09
CA VAL A 217 -16.70 -10.52 17.73
C VAL A 217 -16.60 -11.93 17.15
N LEU A 218 -17.09 -12.13 15.92
CA LEU A 218 -16.98 -13.41 15.23
C LEU A 218 -15.57 -13.60 14.65
N MET A 219 -14.88 -14.67 15.05
CA MET A 219 -13.52 -14.99 14.61
C MET A 219 -13.42 -16.44 14.14
N PHE A 220 -12.62 -16.68 13.11
CA PHE A 220 -12.32 -18.03 12.63
C PHE A 220 -11.53 -18.81 13.69
N ARG A 221 -11.71 -20.13 13.70
CA ARG A 221 -10.96 -21.06 14.57
C ARG A 221 -10.15 -22.08 13.79
N SER A 222 -10.24 -22.07 12.46
CA SER A 222 -9.38 -22.87 11.59
C SER A 222 -8.92 -22.08 10.37
N MET A 223 -7.68 -22.33 9.97
CA MET A 223 -7.08 -21.81 8.74
C MET A 223 -6.40 -22.98 8.01
N GLN A 224 -6.56 -23.05 6.70
CA GLN A 224 -5.84 -23.99 5.85
C GLN A 224 -5.03 -23.22 4.81
N LEU A 225 -3.76 -23.57 4.67
CA LEU A 225 -2.88 -23.06 3.63
C LEU A 225 -2.53 -24.22 2.71
N GLN A 226 -2.83 -24.09 1.42
CA GLN A 226 -2.55 -25.14 0.43
C GLN A 226 -1.81 -24.54 -0.77
N ASP A 227 -0.67 -25.15 -1.12
CA ASP A 227 0.01 -24.89 -2.39
C ASP A 227 -0.58 -25.80 -3.48
N THR A 228 -1.06 -25.22 -4.56
CA THR A 228 -1.63 -25.97 -5.70
C THR A 228 -0.61 -26.80 -6.46
N LEU A 229 0.69 -26.42 -6.44
CA LEU A 229 1.75 -27.23 -7.06
C LEU A 229 2.14 -28.43 -6.20
N ASN A 230 1.85 -28.38 -4.91
CA ASN A 230 2.08 -29.46 -3.98
C ASN A 230 0.82 -29.70 -3.13
N PRO A 231 -0.21 -30.35 -3.71
CA PRO A 231 -1.51 -30.51 -3.06
C PRO A 231 -1.43 -31.28 -1.73
N ASP A 232 -0.37 -32.07 -1.54
CA ASP A 232 -0.09 -32.81 -0.30
C ASP A 232 0.49 -31.90 0.80
N SER A 233 0.99 -30.70 0.44
CA SER A 233 1.46 -29.69 1.39
C SER A 233 0.30 -28.80 1.82
N VAL A 234 -0.52 -29.35 2.72
CA VAL A 234 -1.56 -28.60 3.42
C VAL A 234 -1.06 -28.28 4.83
N VAL A 235 -1.01 -27.00 5.17
CA VAL A 235 -0.86 -26.57 6.56
C VAL A 235 -2.24 -26.33 7.13
N VAL A 236 -2.61 -27.12 8.14
CA VAL A 236 -3.86 -26.92 8.88
C VAL A 236 -3.52 -26.28 10.21
N MET A 237 -4.11 -25.13 10.47
CA MET A 237 -3.98 -24.42 11.72
C MET A 237 -5.32 -24.41 12.46
N ASN A 238 -5.30 -24.79 13.74
CA ASN A 238 -6.45 -24.81 14.63
C ASN A 238 -6.21 -23.84 15.80
N ILE A 239 -7.12 -22.89 16.02
CA ILE A 239 -7.01 -21.89 17.08
C ILE A 239 -7.76 -22.39 18.30
N SER A 240 -7.03 -22.71 19.36
CA SER A 240 -7.57 -23.23 20.61
C SER A 240 -7.99 -22.14 21.58
N SER A 241 -7.38 -20.95 21.51
CA SER A 241 -7.75 -19.80 22.33
C SER A 241 -7.62 -18.49 21.56
N ILE A 242 -8.55 -17.58 21.84
CA ILE A 242 -8.51 -16.17 21.41
C ILE A 242 -8.90 -15.35 22.64
N GLU A 243 -8.10 -14.34 22.96
CA GLU A 243 -8.39 -13.35 24.00
C GLU A 243 -8.31 -11.95 23.38
N ILE A 244 -9.31 -11.11 23.65
CA ILE A 244 -9.41 -9.74 23.13
C ILE A 244 -9.10 -8.75 24.24
N ASN A 245 -8.26 -7.75 23.95
CA ASN A 245 -7.96 -6.65 24.87
C ASN A 245 -7.34 -7.06 26.22
N THR A 246 -6.65 -8.21 26.28
CA THR A 246 -6.01 -8.72 27.51
C THR A 246 -4.51 -8.40 27.61
N LEU A 247 -3.87 -7.99 26.51
CA LEU A 247 -2.44 -7.70 26.49
C LEU A 247 -2.14 -6.26 26.92
N ASP A 248 -1.06 -6.10 27.69
CA ASP A 248 -0.47 -4.82 28.05
C ASP A 248 0.75 -4.47 27.17
N ASP A 249 1.31 -3.28 27.37
CA ASP A 249 2.47 -2.79 26.63
C ASP A 249 3.75 -3.62 26.89
N ALA A 250 3.82 -4.35 28.01
CA ALA A 250 5.00 -5.15 28.34
C ALA A 250 5.14 -6.36 27.41
N ALA A 251 4.04 -6.87 26.84
CA ALA A 251 4.06 -7.96 25.87
C ALA A 251 4.88 -7.66 24.60
N PHE A 252 5.01 -6.38 24.24
CA PHE A 252 5.69 -5.90 23.03
C PHE A 252 7.00 -5.15 23.34
N LYS A 253 7.43 -5.13 24.60
CA LYS A 253 8.65 -4.43 25.01
C LYS A 253 9.87 -5.06 24.33
N MET A 254 10.63 -4.23 23.63
CA MET A 254 11.89 -4.62 23.01
C MET A 254 12.92 -5.02 24.09
N PRO A 255 13.55 -6.20 24.00
CA PRO A 255 14.63 -6.61 24.90
C PRO A 255 15.83 -5.66 24.84
N GLU A 256 16.57 -5.54 25.95
CA GLU A 256 17.75 -4.67 26.03
C GLU A 256 18.84 -5.08 25.03
N GLU A 257 19.01 -6.39 24.81
CA GLU A 257 19.94 -6.93 23.82
C GLU A 257 19.56 -6.52 22.39
N VAL A 258 18.27 -6.50 22.08
CA VAL A 258 17.76 -6.04 20.77
C VAL A 258 17.96 -4.53 20.62
N ALA A 259 17.72 -3.75 21.69
CA ALA A 259 18.00 -2.32 21.70
C ALA A 259 19.49 -2.06 21.39
N LYS A 260 20.38 -2.80 22.04
CA LYS A 260 21.83 -2.71 21.82
C LYS A 260 22.20 -3.06 20.38
N LEU A 261 21.70 -4.17 19.84
CA LEU A 261 21.96 -4.57 18.44
C LEU A 261 21.49 -3.48 17.47
N ARG A 262 20.31 -2.89 17.71
CA ARG A 262 19.74 -1.81 16.88
C ARG A 262 20.65 -0.59 16.90
N ASP A 263 21.11 -0.20 18.09
CA ASP A 263 21.93 0.98 18.27
C ASP A 263 23.34 0.76 17.67
N GLU A 264 23.91 -0.45 17.80
CA GLU A 264 25.14 -0.85 17.12
C GLU A 264 25.01 -0.82 15.59
N LYS A 265 23.93 -1.41 15.05
CA LYS A 265 23.67 -1.41 13.60
C LYS A 265 23.52 0.01 13.06
N ARG A 266 22.75 0.85 13.75
CA ARG A 266 22.56 2.27 13.40
C ARG A 266 23.89 3.03 13.43
N SER A 267 24.73 2.79 14.43
CA SER A 267 26.04 3.45 14.57
C SER A 267 27.02 3.06 13.46
N ASN A 268 26.87 1.87 12.87
CA ASN A 268 27.73 1.40 11.77
C ASN A 268 27.32 1.97 10.40
N GLU A 269 26.04 2.31 10.22
CA GLU A 269 25.52 2.84 8.94
C GLU A 269 25.58 4.36 8.88
N ILE A 270 25.45 5.01 10.04
CA ILE A 270 25.40 6.45 10.17
C ILE A 270 26.24 6.83 11.39
N GLU A 271 27.29 7.63 11.19
CA GLU A 271 28.16 8.11 12.29
C GLU A 271 27.33 8.99 13.23
N VAL A 272 26.98 8.46 14.41
CA VAL A 272 26.29 9.22 15.46
C VAL A 272 27.28 10.19 16.09
N ILE A 273 26.96 11.48 16.06
CA ILE A 273 27.77 12.56 16.61
C ILE A 273 27.41 12.81 18.08
N SER A 274 26.12 12.84 18.43
CA SER A 274 25.63 13.04 19.81
C SER A 274 24.16 12.61 19.96
N ASN A 275 23.80 12.13 21.15
CA ASN A 275 22.40 11.84 21.54
C ASN A 275 21.91 12.68 22.74
N ASN A 276 22.71 13.67 23.18
CA ASN A 276 22.38 14.53 24.32
C ASN A 276 21.92 15.91 23.84
N ASN A 277 20.94 16.50 24.54
CA ASN A 277 20.39 17.85 24.26
C ASN A 277 19.85 18.01 22.83
N LEU A 278 19.08 17.02 22.35
CA LEU A 278 18.43 17.09 21.05
C LEU A 278 17.22 18.04 21.11
N PRO A 279 16.96 18.84 20.05
CA PRO A 279 15.74 19.63 19.93
C PRO A 279 14.51 18.71 19.83
N SER A 280 13.30 19.24 20.06
CA SER A 280 12.09 18.50 19.71
C SER A 280 11.92 18.39 18.19
N ALA A 281 11.11 17.45 17.71
CA ALA A 281 10.83 17.34 16.28
C ALA A 281 10.14 18.62 15.77
N ASP A 282 9.21 19.17 16.55
CA ASP A 282 8.53 20.44 16.26
C ASP A 282 9.52 21.61 16.11
N ASP A 283 10.55 21.68 16.96
CA ASP A 283 11.61 22.69 16.85
C ASP A 283 12.41 22.52 15.54
N VAL A 284 12.74 21.27 15.17
CA VAL A 284 13.46 20.98 13.93
C VAL A 284 12.64 21.39 12.71
N TYR A 285 11.35 21.01 12.66
CA TYR A 285 10.47 21.37 11.56
C TYR A 285 10.23 22.88 11.48
N THR A 286 10.03 23.54 12.62
CA THR A 286 9.88 25.00 12.67
C THR A 286 11.11 25.69 12.11
N ARG A 287 12.31 25.28 12.52
CA ARG A 287 13.57 25.83 11.98
C ARG A 287 13.74 25.56 10.50
N ALA A 288 13.35 24.38 10.03
CA ALA A 288 13.39 24.04 8.60
C ALA A 288 12.47 24.95 7.78
N MET A 289 11.22 25.16 8.23
CA MET A 289 10.27 26.07 7.57
C MET A 289 10.76 27.52 7.56
N GLU A 290 11.33 27.99 8.67
CA GLU A 290 11.90 29.34 8.74
C GLU A 290 13.11 29.48 7.81
N ALA A 291 14.00 28.48 7.77
CA ALA A 291 15.13 28.45 6.83
C ALA A 291 14.67 28.43 5.36
N MET A 292 13.56 27.76 5.07
CA MET A 292 12.98 27.71 3.73
C MET A 292 12.32 29.02 3.29
N GLY A 293 12.11 30.01 4.15
CA GLY A 293 11.49 31.29 3.77
C GLY A 293 10.32 31.71 4.66
N GLY A 294 10.03 30.95 5.71
CA GLY A 294 9.07 31.27 6.75
C GLY A 294 7.76 30.48 6.62
N THR A 295 7.26 30.04 7.78
CA THR A 295 6.03 29.22 7.89
C THR A 295 4.83 29.85 7.16
N SER A 296 4.69 31.18 7.24
CA SER A 296 3.57 31.88 6.59
C SER A 296 3.63 31.87 5.06
N LYS A 297 4.82 31.79 4.43
CA LYS A 297 4.92 31.73 2.97
C LYS A 297 4.60 30.33 2.48
N ILE A 298 5.18 29.32 3.13
CA ILE A 298 4.98 27.90 2.79
C ILE A 298 3.50 27.53 2.88
N ARG A 299 2.82 27.89 3.98
CA ARG A 299 1.38 27.61 4.16
C ARG A 299 0.45 28.35 3.21
N ARG A 300 0.94 29.36 2.48
CA ARG A 300 0.16 30.06 1.45
C ARG A 300 0.35 29.45 0.06
N ILE A 301 1.11 28.36 -0.07
CA ILE A 301 1.17 27.59 -1.32
C ILE A 301 -0.14 26.82 -1.47
N GLU A 302 -0.97 27.30 -2.40
CA GLU A 302 -2.22 26.69 -2.84
C GLU A 302 -2.02 25.85 -4.10
N SER A 303 -1.00 26.15 -4.91
CA SER A 303 -0.68 25.40 -6.11
C SER A 303 0.82 25.42 -6.46
N ILE A 304 1.26 24.37 -7.16
CA ILE A 304 2.64 24.17 -7.61
C ILE A 304 2.61 23.72 -9.06
N SER A 305 3.43 24.34 -9.90
CA SER A 305 3.80 23.84 -11.23
C SER A 305 5.30 23.60 -11.26
N LEU A 306 5.74 22.45 -11.79
CA LEU A 306 7.16 22.17 -12.00
C LEU A 306 7.39 21.18 -13.14
N THR A 307 8.61 21.14 -13.65
CA THR A 307 9.10 20.13 -14.59
C THR A 307 10.15 19.27 -13.90
N ALA A 308 9.96 17.95 -13.89
CA ALA A 308 10.90 16.97 -13.34
C ALA A 308 11.55 16.17 -14.48
N THR A 309 12.87 16.22 -14.60
CA THR A 309 13.65 15.42 -15.56
C THR A 309 14.42 14.33 -14.82
N THR A 310 14.02 13.07 -14.97
CA THR A 310 14.70 11.93 -14.38
C THR A 310 15.57 11.24 -15.42
N LYS A 311 16.87 11.11 -15.14
CA LYS A 311 17.78 10.33 -15.99
C LYS A 311 17.55 8.84 -15.78
N SER A 312 17.34 8.10 -16.86
CA SER A 312 17.18 6.64 -16.83
C SER A 312 18.03 5.97 -17.93
N MET A 313 18.29 4.67 -17.80
CA MET A 313 19.03 3.90 -18.83
C MET A 313 18.32 3.92 -20.20
N ASN A 314 16.99 4.10 -20.22
CA ASN A 314 16.19 4.12 -21.44
C ASN A 314 16.02 5.53 -22.04
N GLY A 315 16.78 6.50 -21.51
CA GLY A 315 16.68 7.91 -21.86
C GLY A 315 16.00 8.73 -20.75
N ASP A 316 16.02 10.03 -20.94
CA ASP A 316 15.43 10.96 -19.97
C ASP A 316 13.90 10.85 -19.99
N VAL A 317 13.32 10.87 -18.80
CA VAL A 317 11.88 10.98 -18.59
C VAL A 317 11.61 12.40 -18.12
N VAL A 318 10.86 13.17 -18.90
CA VAL A 318 10.46 14.54 -18.55
C VAL A 318 9.01 14.50 -18.10
N ARG A 319 8.70 15.04 -16.92
CA ARG A 319 7.35 15.11 -16.37
C ARG A 319 7.02 16.55 -16.03
N GLU A 320 5.96 17.07 -16.62
CA GLU A 320 5.32 18.31 -16.19
C GLU A 320 4.31 17.94 -15.09
N HIS A 321 4.39 18.61 -13.95
CA HIS A 321 3.53 18.40 -12.80
C HIS A 321 2.84 19.71 -12.43
N LYS A 322 1.51 19.62 -12.24
CA LYS A 322 0.65 20.68 -11.75
C LYS A 322 -0.22 20.12 -10.63
N TRP A 323 -0.17 20.74 -9.46
CA TRP A 323 -0.96 20.35 -8.28
C TRP A 323 -1.60 21.56 -7.63
N ALA A 324 -2.80 21.39 -7.08
CA ALA A 324 -3.48 22.41 -6.31
C ALA A 324 -4.29 21.84 -5.14
N ARG A 325 -4.32 22.56 -4.01
CA ARG A 325 -5.09 22.20 -2.80
C ARG A 325 -6.60 22.18 -3.00
N PHE A 326 -7.11 22.86 -4.03
CA PHE A 326 -8.53 22.77 -4.40
C PHE A 326 -8.88 21.49 -5.18
N GLY A 327 -7.96 20.53 -5.24
CA GLY A 327 -8.15 19.19 -5.80
C GLY A 327 -7.70 19.03 -7.25
N GLY A 328 -7.23 20.10 -7.89
CA GLY A 328 -6.70 20.05 -9.24
C GLY A 328 -5.38 19.30 -9.32
N ARG A 329 -5.27 18.37 -10.28
CA ARG A 329 -4.01 17.72 -10.64
C ARG A 329 -3.91 17.57 -12.15
N HIS A 330 -2.71 17.79 -12.67
CA HIS A 330 -2.36 17.41 -14.02
C HIS A 330 -0.90 16.94 -14.06
N THR A 331 -0.64 15.85 -14.75
CA THR A 331 0.71 15.33 -14.93
C THR A 331 0.85 14.83 -16.35
N LYS A 332 1.88 15.33 -17.03
CA LYS A 332 2.23 14.94 -18.39
C LYS A 332 3.66 14.42 -18.41
N GLY A 333 3.80 13.12 -18.64
CA GLY A 333 5.09 12.45 -18.81
C GLY A 333 5.42 12.24 -20.27
N THR A 334 6.61 12.65 -20.69
CA THR A 334 7.14 12.42 -22.03
C THR A 334 8.43 11.62 -21.94
N THR A 335 8.50 10.55 -22.73
CA THR A 335 9.72 9.78 -23.00
C THR A 335 10.03 9.83 -24.49
N LYS A 336 11.13 9.24 -24.93
CA LYS A 336 11.43 9.11 -26.37
C LYS A 336 10.41 8.25 -27.14
N GLN A 337 9.70 7.37 -26.46
CA GLN A 337 8.86 6.32 -27.07
C GLN A 337 7.37 6.51 -26.82
N ASP A 338 7.02 7.21 -25.75
CA ASP A 338 5.67 7.24 -25.21
C ASP A 338 5.38 8.58 -24.52
N MET A 339 4.13 9.00 -24.58
CA MET A 339 3.59 10.15 -23.86
C MET A 339 2.41 9.67 -23.02
N ARG A 340 2.44 9.98 -21.73
CA ARG A 340 1.36 9.66 -20.79
C ARG A 340 0.87 10.94 -20.15
N GLU A 341 -0.44 11.06 -20.01
CA GLU A 341 -1.05 12.23 -19.42
C GLU A 341 -2.20 11.78 -18.51
N PHE A 342 -2.34 12.39 -17.35
CA PHE A 342 -3.46 12.13 -16.46
C PHE A 342 -3.73 13.36 -15.60
N GLY A 343 -4.97 13.49 -15.14
CA GLY A 343 -5.37 14.64 -14.35
C GLY A 343 -6.72 14.47 -13.67
N THR A 344 -7.11 15.49 -12.93
CA THR A 344 -8.43 15.64 -12.32
C THR A 344 -8.70 17.13 -12.08
N ASP A 345 -9.96 17.52 -12.20
CA ASP A 345 -10.47 18.83 -11.79
C ASP A 345 -10.85 18.87 -10.29
N GLY A 346 -10.49 17.81 -9.55
CA GLY A 346 -10.89 17.55 -8.17
C GLY A 346 -12.13 16.67 -8.04
N LYS A 347 -12.78 16.32 -9.14
CA LYS A 347 -13.98 15.45 -9.17
C LYS A 347 -13.85 14.29 -10.13
N SER A 348 -13.41 14.56 -11.36
CA SER A 348 -13.39 13.61 -12.47
C SER A 348 -11.96 13.27 -12.86
N PRO A 349 -11.41 12.15 -12.34
CA PRO A 349 -10.08 11.71 -12.71
C PRO A 349 -10.10 11.11 -14.12
N TRP A 350 -9.04 11.38 -14.88
CA TRP A 350 -8.91 10.93 -16.26
C TRP A 350 -7.46 10.59 -16.59
N ALA A 351 -7.29 9.73 -17.58
CA ALA A 351 -6.00 9.42 -18.17
C ALA A 351 -6.08 9.46 -19.70
N LYS A 352 -4.94 9.74 -20.33
CA LYS A 352 -4.71 9.59 -21.76
C LYS A 352 -3.72 8.45 -21.97
N ILE A 353 -4.19 7.39 -22.63
CA ILE A 353 -3.41 6.20 -22.94
C ILE A 353 -3.26 6.14 -24.46
N GLY A 354 -2.07 6.46 -24.95
CA GLY A 354 -1.87 6.74 -26.38
C GLY A 354 -2.67 7.97 -26.80
N ASP A 355 -3.58 7.80 -27.77
CA ASP A 355 -4.44 8.88 -28.27
C ASP A 355 -5.85 8.86 -27.65
N GLN A 356 -6.16 7.91 -26.77
CA GLN A 356 -7.49 7.77 -26.19
C GLN A 356 -7.55 8.33 -24.77
N TYR A 357 -8.61 9.09 -24.50
CA TYR A 357 -8.97 9.52 -23.15
C TYR A 357 -9.88 8.48 -22.51
N VAL A 358 -9.66 8.23 -21.22
CA VAL A 358 -10.50 7.38 -20.38
C VAL A 358 -10.84 8.11 -19.09
N LEU A 359 -12.07 7.96 -18.62
CA LEU A 359 -12.43 8.31 -17.25
C LEU A 359 -11.92 7.21 -16.32
N LEU A 360 -11.32 7.62 -15.22
CA LEU A 360 -10.93 6.72 -14.15
C LEU A 360 -12.09 6.60 -13.16
N ASP A 361 -12.20 5.45 -12.50
CA ASP A 361 -13.27 5.19 -11.53
C ASP A 361 -13.32 6.30 -10.45
N PRO A 362 -14.51 6.82 -10.08
CA PRO A 362 -14.70 7.86 -9.08
C PRO A 362 -14.30 7.47 -7.64
N VAL A 363 -13.76 6.29 -7.40
CA VAL A 363 -13.10 5.96 -6.13
C VAL A 363 -11.57 6.22 -6.17
N GLN A 364 -10.96 6.39 -7.35
CA GLN A 364 -9.60 6.92 -7.50
C GLN A 364 -9.35 8.42 -7.20
N PRO A 365 -10.34 9.34 -7.17
CA PRO A 365 -10.11 10.75 -6.88
C PRO A 365 -9.47 10.94 -5.51
N SER A 366 -9.88 10.20 -4.48
CA SER A 366 -9.30 10.35 -3.13
C SER A 366 -7.80 10.04 -3.15
N ALA A 367 -7.37 8.95 -3.80
CA ALA A 367 -5.95 8.62 -3.92
C ALA A 367 -5.16 9.67 -4.72
N LEU A 368 -5.74 10.19 -5.82
CA LEU A 368 -5.09 11.23 -6.62
C LEU A 368 -5.05 12.59 -5.91
N LEU A 369 -6.08 12.91 -5.13
CA LEU A 369 -6.18 14.08 -4.26
C LEU A 369 -5.14 13.99 -3.13
N THR A 370 -5.10 12.87 -2.40
CA THR A 370 -4.11 12.61 -1.35
C THR A 370 -2.69 12.70 -1.90
N GLN A 371 -2.41 12.18 -3.11
CA GLN A 371 -1.10 12.37 -3.73
C GLN A 371 -0.81 13.84 -4.04
N SER A 372 -1.80 14.61 -4.49
CA SER A 372 -1.62 16.04 -4.80
C SER A 372 -1.32 16.84 -3.53
N GLU A 373 -2.07 16.57 -2.47
CA GLU A 373 -1.84 17.13 -1.13
C GLU A 373 -0.44 16.74 -0.64
N MET A 374 -0.07 15.45 -0.72
CA MET A 374 1.25 14.96 -0.32
C MET A 374 2.41 15.68 -1.02
N TYR A 375 2.30 16.00 -2.32
CA TYR A 375 3.37 16.74 -3.01
C TYR A 375 3.47 18.20 -2.58
N ILE A 376 2.35 18.85 -2.28
CA ILE A 376 2.37 20.21 -1.74
C ILE A 376 2.87 20.20 -0.30
N ASP A 377 2.44 19.20 0.47
CA ASP A 377 2.81 19.01 1.87
C ASP A 377 4.27 18.53 2.03
N MET A 378 4.91 18.00 0.99
CA MET A 378 6.35 17.74 0.99
C MET A 378 7.17 19.03 1.21
N ILE A 379 6.62 20.19 0.88
CA ILE A 379 7.25 21.51 1.14
C ILE A 379 7.00 21.97 2.59
N ASP A 380 5.97 21.43 3.26
CA ASP A 380 5.68 21.63 4.68
C ASP A 380 5.85 20.32 5.46
N PRO A 381 7.08 19.97 5.88
CA PRO A 381 7.35 18.70 6.56
C PRO A 381 6.53 18.52 7.85
N ALA A 382 6.08 19.61 8.49
CA ALA A 382 5.21 19.53 9.66
C ALA A 382 3.80 19.06 9.28
N VAL A 383 3.26 19.55 8.15
CA VAL A 383 1.94 19.10 7.65
C VAL A 383 2.02 17.67 7.13
N SER A 384 3.06 17.31 6.37
CA SER A 384 3.22 15.93 5.88
C SER A 384 3.16 14.92 7.03
N ILE A 385 3.85 15.19 8.14
CA ILE A 385 3.86 14.28 9.30
C ILE A 385 2.55 14.33 10.09
N ALA A 386 1.99 15.53 10.30
CA ALA A 386 0.73 15.66 11.03
C ALA A 386 -0.46 15.03 10.27
N SER A 387 -0.49 15.16 8.95
CA SER A 387 -1.56 14.66 8.08
C SER A 387 -1.68 13.13 8.13
N GLU A 388 -0.56 12.43 8.35
CA GLU A 388 -0.52 10.98 8.44
C GLU A 388 -0.64 10.46 9.89
N ASN A 389 -1.05 11.33 10.84
CA ASN A 389 -1.05 11.07 12.28
C ASN A 389 0.30 10.53 12.77
N ALA A 390 1.39 10.93 12.13
CA ALA A 390 2.72 10.46 12.46
C ALA A 390 3.28 11.25 13.64
N SER A 391 4.04 10.56 14.50
CA SER A 391 4.86 11.21 15.52
C SER A 391 6.30 11.28 15.03
N GLY A 392 6.90 12.47 15.07
CA GLY A 392 8.33 12.67 14.85
C GLY A 392 9.10 12.68 16.18
N VAL A 393 10.23 11.97 16.25
CA VAL A 393 11.17 12.07 17.38
C VAL A 393 12.57 12.33 16.84
N VAL A 394 13.22 13.39 17.33
CA VAL A 394 14.66 13.59 17.09
C VAL A 394 15.42 12.63 17.98
N ASP A 395 16.02 11.61 17.39
CA ASP A 395 16.64 10.52 18.16
C ASP A 395 18.17 10.58 18.19
N ALA A 396 18.78 11.34 17.26
CA ALA A 396 20.23 11.52 17.19
C ALA A 396 20.64 12.77 16.38
N LEU A 397 21.81 13.31 16.71
CA LEU A 397 22.62 14.11 15.79
C LEU A 397 23.60 13.16 15.09
N VAL A 398 23.56 13.14 13.76
CA VAL A 398 24.25 12.14 12.93
C VAL A 398 25.04 12.80 11.81
N ARG A 399 26.00 12.09 11.21
CA ARG A 399 26.61 12.48 9.94
C ARG A 399 25.84 11.86 8.77
N PHE A 400 25.20 12.68 7.95
CA PHE A 400 24.53 12.28 6.72
C PHE A 400 25.09 13.11 5.56
N GLU A 401 25.45 12.48 4.44
CA GLU A 401 26.15 13.15 3.31
C GLU A 401 27.37 13.98 3.74
N GLY A 402 28.12 13.47 4.73
CA GLY A 402 29.31 14.12 5.28
C GLY A 402 29.04 15.25 6.28
N ARG A 403 27.77 15.63 6.52
CA ARG A 403 27.37 16.81 7.31
C ARG A 403 26.63 16.41 8.60
N PRO A 404 26.78 17.19 9.69
CA PRO A 404 25.98 16.99 10.89
C PRO A 404 24.50 17.31 10.61
N CYS A 405 23.62 16.35 10.86
CA CYS A 405 22.19 16.44 10.65
C CYS A 405 21.43 15.96 11.89
N TYR A 406 20.33 16.61 12.23
CA TYR A 406 19.32 16.04 13.12
C TYR A 406 18.57 14.94 12.37
N ARG A 407 18.59 13.71 12.91
CA ARG A 407 17.74 12.62 12.42
C ARG A 407 16.41 12.66 13.15
N VAL A 408 15.34 12.81 12.39
CA VAL A 408 13.97 12.74 12.89
C VAL A 408 13.32 11.45 12.39
N VAL A 409 12.94 10.58 13.32
CA VAL A 409 12.25 9.33 13.00
C VAL A 409 10.76 9.62 12.98
N ALA A 410 10.17 9.62 11.79
CA ALA A 410 8.73 9.74 11.58
C ALA A 410 8.10 8.33 11.53
N MET A 411 7.09 8.10 12.38
CA MET A 411 6.36 6.82 12.46
C MET A 411 4.95 7.00 11.91
N TYR A 412 4.61 6.29 10.85
CA TYR A 412 3.32 6.40 10.17
C TYR A 412 2.35 5.29 10.63
N GLN A 413 1.05 5.54 10.63
CA GLN A 413 0.04 4.55 11.05
C GLN A 413 0.10 3.25 10.23
N SER A 414 0.54 3.34 8.98
CA SER A 414 0.68 2.27 8.00
C SER A 414 1.90 1.37 8.21
N SER A 415 2.49 1.36 9.40
CA SER A 415 3.63 0.51 9.82
C SER A 415 4.95 0.75 9.08
N PHE A 416 5.08 1.82 8.31
CA PHE A 416 6.38 2.27 7.79
C PHE A 416 6.97 3.37 8.67
N SER A 417 8.30 3.42 8.71
CA SER A 417 9.06 4.51 9.33
C SER A 417 9.92 5.19 8.29
N GLN A 418 10.05 6.50 8.41
CA GLN A 418 10.96 7.30 7.60
C GLN A 418 11.94 8.03 8.52
N ASP A 419 13.23 7.94 8.22
CA ASP A 419 14.24 8.77 8.86
C ASP A 419 14.41 10.03 7.99
N LEU A 420 14.17 11.20 8.56
CA LEU A 420 14.39 12.50 7.92
C LEU A 420 15.67 13.13 8.45
N PHE A 421 16.52 13.66 7.58
CA PHE A 421 17.81 14.23 7.95
C PHE A 421 17.83 15.73 7.69
N PHE A 422 17.80 16.55 8.75
CA PHE A 422 17.84 18.02 8.65
C PHE A 422 19.23 18.53 9.02
N ASP A 423 19.84 19.31 8.15
CA ASP A 423 21.18 19.86 8.37
C ASP A 423 21.22 20.70 9.65
N GLN A 424 22.25 20.52 10.48
CA GLN A 424 22.34 21.21 11.77
C GLN A 424 22.51 22.73 11.61
N GLU A 425 23.23 23.18 10.58
CA GLU A 425 23.61 24.57 10.36
C GLU A 425 22.56 25.34 9.57
N THR A 426 22.10 24.76 8.45
CA THR A 426 21.14 25.38 7.54
C THR A 426 19.69 25.05 7.87
N HIS A 427 19.45 24.02 8.69
CA HIS A 427 18.12 23.49 9.04
C HIS A 427 17.32 22.93 7.87
N LEU A 428 17.88 22.89 6.66
CA LEU A 428 17.21 22.35 5.47
C LEU A 428 17.22 20.82 5.50
N LEU A 429 16.20 20.21 4.86
CA LEU A 429 16.14 18.76 4.67
C LEU A 429 17.24 18.31 3.70
N VAL A 430 18.17 17.49 4.17
CA VAL A 430 19.28 16.96 3.35
C VAL A 430 18.88 15.65 2.68
N GLY A 431 18.05 14.85 3.35
CA GLY A 431 17.60 13.60 2.80
C GLY A 431 16.51 12.94 3.63
N ALA A 432 15.96 11.87 3.07
CA ALA A 432 15.03 10.98 3.73
C ALA A 432 15.45 9.55 3.46
N GLN A 433 15.21 8.65 4.41
CA GLN A 433 15.43 7.23 4.23
C GLN A 433 14.17 6.49 4.61
N GLN A 434 13.52 5.91 3.61
CA GLN A 434 12.33 5.10 3.81
C GLN A 434 12.75 3.65 4.07
N VAL A 435 12.18 3.04 5.10
CA VAL A 435 12.32 1.62 5.36
C VAL A 435 10.98 0.96 5.07
N ALA A 436 10.86 0.38 3.87
CA ALA A 436 9.64 -0.29 3.43
C ALA A 436 9.98 -1.66 2.80
N ARG A 437 9.25 -2.70 3.20
CA ARG A 437 9.20 -3.99 2.47
C ARG A 437 10.55 -4.61 2.02
N ARG A 438 11.59 -4.62 2.88
CA ARG A 438 12.99 -5.13 2.67
C ARG A 438 13.88 -4.21 1.87
N LYS A 439 13.36 -3.05 1.50
CA LYS A 439 14.09 -2.05 0.75
C LYS A 439 14.30 -0.84 1.64
N ARG A 440 15.56 -0.44 1.68
CA ARG A 440 15.95 0.87 2.17
C ARG A 440 16.12 1.73 0.94
N GLU A 441 15.29 2.74 0.82
CA GLU A 441 15.39 3.73 -0.22
C GLU A 441 15.89 5.02 0.43
N THR A 442 17.02 5.55 -0.04
CA THR A 442 17.57 6.82 0.44
C THR A 442 17.36 7.90 -0.62
N GLN A 443 16.70 8.98 -0.24
CA GLN A 443 16.53 10.18 -1.04
C GLN A 443 17.46 11.26 -0.51
N VAL A 444 18.20 11.93 -1.40
CA VAL A 444 19.06 13.07 -1.05
C VAL A 444 18.60 14.30 -1.83
N PHE A 445 18.35 15.39 -1.12
CA PHE A 445 17.87 16.65 -1.67
C PHE A 445 19.02 17.65 -1.81
N LYS A 446 19.23 18.15 -3.04
CA LYS A 446 20.36 19.00 -3.42
C LYS A 446 19.89 20.23 -4.20
N ASP A 447 20.83 21.15 -4.43
CA ASP A 447 20.65 22.34 -5.26
C ASP A 447 19.48 23.23 -4.81
N TRP A 448 19.47 23.60 -3.53
CA TRP A 448 18.49 24.51 -2.96
C TRP A 448 18.56 25.89 -3.62
N LYS A 449 17.44 26.37 -4.17
CA LYS A 449 17.31 27.67 -4.84
C LYS A 449 16.05 28.39 -4.37
N GLU A 450 16.08 29.71 -4.42
CA GLU A 450 14.93 30.54 -4.10
C GLU A 450 13.95 30.58 -5.28
N VAL A 451 12.68 30.29 -4.99
CA VAL A 451 11.53 30.37 -5.91
C VAL A 451 10.42 31.12 -5.18
N ASP A 452 10.05 32.29 -5.69
CA ASP A 452 9.03 33.17 -5.08
C ASP A 452 9.24 33.45 -3.57
N GLY A 453 10.51 33.56 -3.16
CA GLY A 453 10.89 33.82 -1.77
C GLY A 453 10.83 32.60 -0.84
N ILE A 454 10.78 31.39 -1.40
CA ILE A 454 10.85 30.09 -0.71
C ILE A 454 12.05 29.30 -1.28
N LEU A 455 12.92 28.79 -0.42
CA LEU A 455 13.97 27.85 -0.82
C LEU A 455 13.38 26.46 -1.08
N MET A 456 13.66 25.91 -2.26
CA MET A 456 13.27 24.57 -2.67
C MET A 456 14.47 23.84 -3.26
N PHE A 457 14.59 22.53 -3.03
CA PHE A 457 15.61 21.70 -3.68
C PHE A 457 15.29 21.54 -5.18
N HIS A 458 16.33 21.50 -6.02
CA HIS A 458 16.19 21.30 -7.47
C HIS A 458 16.77 19.98 -7.97
N THR A 459 17.36 19.17 -7.09
CA THR A 459 17.87 17.85 -7.43
C THR A 459 17.47 16.85 -6.35
N ILE A 460 16.96 15.70 -6.77
CA ILE A 460 16.65 14.54 -5.92
C ILE A 460 17.50 13.38 -6.42
N GLU A 461 18.32 12.80 -5.55
CA GLU A 461 19.02 11.55 -5.82
C GLU A 461 18.34 10.42 -5.06
N LEU A 462 17.91 9.40 -5.78
CA LEU A 462 17.27 8.20 -5.27
C LEU A 462 18.26 7.05 -5.29
N HIS A 463 18.67 6.60 -4.12
CA HIS A 463 19.55 5.45 -3.93
C HIS A 463 18.71 4.26 -3.47
N ASP A 464 18.38 3.39 -4.42
CA ASP A 464 17.79 2.07 -4.14
C ASP A 464 18.86 0.99 -4.42
N PRO A 465 19.42 0.33 -3.38
CA PRO A 465 20.45 -0.68 -3.54
C PRO A 465 19.93 -1.94 -4.26
N THR A 466 18.61 -2.10 -4.37
CA THR A 466 17.98 -3.21 -5.10
C THR A 466 17.67 -2.86 -6.55
N SER A 467 17.76 -1.58 -6.92
CA SER A 467 17.50 -1.14 -8.28
C SER A 467 18.67 -1.53 -9.19
N PRO A 468 18.42 -2.24 -10.31
CA PRO A 468 19.47 -2.50 -11.29
C PRO A 468 19.95 -1.21 -11.98
N LEU A 469 19.22 -0.10 -11.82
CA LEU A 469 19.56 1.20 -12.40
C LEU A 469 20.58 1.99 -11.56
N GLY A 470 20.88 1.52 -10.33
CA GLY A 470 21.68 2.28 -9.37
C GLY A 470 20.97 3.56 -8.93
N THR A 471 21.75 4.63 -8.70
CA THR A 471 21.22 5.94 -8.30
C THR A 471 20.44 6.60 -9.43
N MET A 472 19.15 6.88 -9.20
CA MET A 472 18.36 7.71 -10.12
C MET A 472 18.47 9.17 -9.71
N VAL A 473 18.68 10.06 -10.68
CA VAL A 473 18.77 11.50 -10.43
C VAL A 473 17.63 12.21 -11.14
N THR A 474 16.86 12.98 -10.38
CA THR A 474 15.76 13.81 -10.87
C THR A 474 16.10 15.28 -10.67
N HIS A 475 16.07 16.05 -11.75
CA HIS A 475 16.24 17.50 -11.72
C HIS A 475 14.91 18.21 -11.84
N LEU A 476 14.66 19.20 -10.98
CA LEU A 476 13.46 20.03 -11.00
C LEU A 476 13.78 21.38 -11.66
N SER A 477 12.99 21.75 -12.66
CA SER A 477 13.02 23.04 -13.36
C SER A 477 11.63 23.67 -13.40
N ASP A 478 11.57 24.94 -13.80
CA ASP A 478 10.31 25.66 -14.05
C ASP A 478 9.33 25.61 -12.86
N VAL A 479 9.89 25.72 -11.66
CA VAL A 479 9.13 25.67 -10.42
C VAL A 479 8.43 27.01 -10.21
N HIS A 480 7.13 26.97 -10.00
CA HIS A 480 6.29 28.14 -9.75
C HIS A 480 5.27 27.85 -8.64
N PHE A 481 5.13 28.78 -7.69
CA PHE A 481 4.11 28.70 -6.66
C PHE A 481 2.93 29.60 -6.99
N ASN A 482 1.71 29.13 -6.70
CA ASN A 482 0.47 29.91 -6.84
C ASN A 482 0.24 30.49 -8.25
N SER A 483 0.79 29.84 -9.28
CA SER A 483 0.65 30.25 -10.68
C SER A 483 -0.55 29.59 -11.37
N LEU A 484 -1.12 28.54 -10.78
CA LEU A 484 -2.20 27.75 -11.38
C LEU A 484 -3.58 28.25 -10.94
N THR A 485 -4.52 28.18 -11.86
CA THR A 485 -5.94 28.51 -11.70
C THR A 485 -6.81 27.27 -11.88
N LYS A 486 -8.13 27.37 -11.67
CA LYS A 486 -9.04 26.23 -11.93
C LYS A 486 -9.06 25.81 -13.40
N ASP A 487 -8.83 26.75 -14.32
CA ASP A 487 -8.84 26.50 -15.75
C ASP A 487 -7.66 25.63 -16.19
N ASP A 488 -6.55 25.65 -15.44
CA ASP A 488 -5.40 24.75 -15.67
C ASP A 488 -5.74 23.26 -15.46
N PHE A 489 -6.85 22.98 -14.79
CA PHE A 489 -7.34 21.64 -14.48
C PHE A 489 -8.68 21.34 -15.16
N ALA A 490 -9.11 22.19 -16.11
CA ALA A 490 -10.31 21.93 -16.87
C ALA A 490 -10.19 20.60 -17.61
N LEU A 491 -11.26 19.80 -17.57
CA LEU A 491 -11.31 18.53 -18.30
C LEU A 491 -11.10 18.78 -19.81
N PRO A 492 -10.30 17.96 -20.50
CA PRO A 492 -10.27 17.92 -21.96
C PRO A 492 -11.69 17.73 -22.51
N ASP A 493 -11.99 18.28 -23.69
CA ASP A 493 -13.34 18.22 -24.25
C ASP A 493 -13.81 16.78 -24.51
N GLU A 494 -12.88 15.89 -24.86
CA GLU A 494 -13.11 14.46 -24.98
C GLU A 494 -13.53 13.84 -23.64
N VAL A 495 -12.87 14.24 -22.54
CA VAL A 495 -13.21 13.78 -21.19
C VAL A 495 -14.54 14.34 -20.73
N LYS A 496 -14.86 15.60 -21.08
CA LYS A 496 -16.19 16.19 -20.83
C LYS A 496 -17.29 15.42 -21.57
N ALA A 497 -17.04 15.04 -22.81
CA ALA A 497 -17.97 14.24 -23.61
C ALA A 497 -18.22 12.87 -22.96
N LEU A 498 -17.16 12.18 -22.53
CA LEU A 498 -17.26 10.91 -21.79
C LEU A 498 -18.03 11.07 -20.46
N SER A 499 -17.93 12.23 -19.81
CA SER A 499 -18.63 12.50 -18.55
C SER A 499 -20.10 12.90 -18.73
N ALA A 500 -20.46 13.33 -19.94
CA ALA A 500 -21.79 13.82 -20.28
C ALA A 500 -22.69 12.73 -20.87
N GLU A 501 -22.11 11.60 -21.33
CA GLU A 501 -22.90 10.42 -21.65
C GLU A 501 -23.66 10.02 -20.38
N PRO A 502 -25.00 10.09 -20.39
CA PRO A 502 -25.79 9.58 -19.27
C PRO A 502 -25.34 8.15 -19.07
N ALA A 503 -24.96 7.78 -17.84
CA ALA A 503 -24.79 6.38 -17.51
C ALA A 503 -26.01 5.66 -18.09
N GLU A 504 -25.80 4.81 -19.09
CA GLU A 504 -26.92 4.18 -19.78
C GLU A 504 -27.81 3.63 -18.69
N PRO A 505 -29.09 4.05 -18.62
CA PRO A 505 -29.96 3.65 -17.53
C PRO A 505 -29.88 2.13 -17.48
N ASP A 506 -29.53 1.59 -16.32
CA ASP A 506 -29.38 0.16 -16.14
C ASP A 506 -30.76 -0.45 -16.45
N THR A 507 -30.93 -0.90 -17.70
CA THR A 507 -32.24 -1.23 -18.28
C THR A 507 -32.76 -2.56 -17.74
N THR A 508 -32.12 -3.11 -16.72
CA THR A 508 -32.47 -4.33 -16.00
C THR A 508 -33.52 -4.16 -14.90
N SER A 509 -34.05 -2.95 -14.63
CA SER A 509 -34.94 -2.71 -13.48
C SER A 509 -36.46 -2.54 -13.76
N GLU A 510 -37.00 -3.02 -14.89
CA GLU A 510 -38.47 -3.03 -15.10
C GLU A 510 -39.06 -4.42 -15.37
N THR A 511 -40.19 -4.68 -14.69
CA THR A 511 -41.17 -5.78 -14.83
C THR A 511 -40.94 -7.11 -14.09
N SER A 512 -41.24 -7.11 -12.78
CA SER A 512 -41.97 -8.23 -12.15
C SER A 512 -43.03 -7.74 -11.15
N GLU A 513 -43.97 -6.91 -11.62
CA GLU A 513 -45.30 -6.83 -11.02
C GLU A 513 -46.28 -7.56 -11.95
N SER A 514 -46.55 -8.84 -11.68
CA SER A 514 -47.76 -9.49 -12.17
C SER A 514 -48.30 -10.49 -11.16
N GLU A 515 -49.46 -10.11 -10.61
CA GLU A 515 -50.61 -10.98 -10.34
C GLU A 515 -50.46 -12.08 -9.27
N SER A 516 -50.96 -11.80 -8.08
CA SER A 516 -51.69 -12.82 -7.30
C SER A 516 -53.16 -12.42 -7.21
N LYS A 517 -53.99 -13.24 -7.86
CA LYS A 517 -55.41 -13.44 -7.54
C LYS A 517 -55.61 -14.93 -7.28
#